data_AF-A0A4R3AF76-F1
#
_entry.id   AF-A0A4R3AF76-F1
#
_cell.length_a   1.000
_cell.length_b   1.000
_cell.length_c   1.000
_cell.angle_alpha   90.00
_cell.angle_beta   90.00
_cell.angle_gamma   90.00
#
_symmetry.space_group_name_H-M   'P 1'
#
loop_
_entity.id
_entity.type
_entity.pdbx_description
1 polymer ?
#
loop_
_entity_poly.entity_id
_entity_poly.type
_entity_poly.pdbx_seq_one_letter_code
_entity_poly.pdbx_strand_id
1 'polypeptide(L)'
;MKEICTDEVIDPNLPDFPPFDDIGCDGCSSGGSGSGSGGGSGAITSFNILASGPKIDPKKENNCFNTSQPAELTIYVQQAKEGSRDLVGPNEVGHVFVGIKQGGIERYYGFYPESGSNSAMVAVGKNYNSELRDNSGEMHHVSITKNITANQLNSIVSYANNPPQTYNVNIYDCTDFGIAVGKLGGINLPSTKATNMVFNGTSPGNLGEDIKSGNFPNTTKNTKKSNAPSKKGSCP
;
A
#
# COMPACT_ATOMS: atom_id res chain seq x y z
N MET A 1 -9.20 24.50 31.67
CA MET A 1 -9.51 23.09 31.34
C MET A 1 -8.40 22.60 30.44
N LYS A 2 -7.59 21.64 30.91
CA LYS A 2 -6.64 20.92 30.05
C LYS A 2 -7.45 19.81 29.40
N GLU A 3 -7.61 19.86 28.08
CA GLU A 3 -8.12 18.72 27.32
C GLU A 3 -7.05 17.63 27.31
N ILE A 4 -7.50 16.43 27.62
CA ILE A 4 -6.72 15.21 27.71
C ILE A 4 -6.67 14.64 26.29
N CYS A 5 -5.47 14.59 25.72
CA CYS A 5 -5.22 13.81 24.50
C CYS A 5 -5.56 12.35 24.79
N THR A 6 -6.51 11.79 24.06
CA THR A 6 -6.85 10.37 24.14
C THR A 6 -5.68 9.54 23.67
N ASP A 7 -5.26 8.59 24.51
CA ASP A 7 -4.18 7.64 24.28
C ASP A 7 -4.28 6.97 22.91
N GLU A 8 -3.33 7.30 22.02
CA GLU A 8 -3.04 6.48 20.85
C GLU A 8 -2.46 5.16 21.33
N VAL A 9 -3.12 4.05 20.99
CA VAL A 9 -2.53 2.72 21.13
C VAL A 9 -1.43 2.62 20.07
N ILE A 10 -0.22 3.00 20.46
CA ILE A 10 1.01 2.77 19.70
C ILE A 10 1.20 1.25 19.66
N ASP A 11 0.98 0.62 18.49
CA ASP A 11 1.36 -0.78 18.26
C ASP A 11 2.90 -0.87 18.32
N PRO A 12 3.49 -1.55 19.31
CA PRO A 12 4.94 -1.61 19.49
C PRO A 12 5.67 -2.39 18.37
N ASN A 13 4.92 -2.99 17.43
CA ASN A 13 5.48 -3.69 16.28
C ASN A 13 5.47 -2.87 14.98
N LEU A 14 4.87 -1.67 14.99
CA LEU A 14 5.16 -0.71 13.93
C LEU A 14 6.64 -0.33 14.06
N PRO A 15 7.45 -0.42 12.99
CA PRO A 15 8.74 0.26 12.97
C PRO A 15 8.52 1.68 13.46
N ASP A 16 9.44 2.19 14.28
CA ASP A 16 9.42 3.57 14.77
C ASP A 16 9.55 4.51 13.56
N PHE A 17 8.42 4.70 12.88
CA PHE A 17 8.24 5.68 11.85
C PHE A 17 7.95 6.95 12.64
N PRO A 18 8.78 8.01 12.49
CA PRO A 18 8.34 9.30 12.98
C PRO A 18 6.93 9.54 12.39
N PRO A 19 6.05 10.28 13.11
CA PRO A 19 4.90 10.88 12.43
C PRO A 19 5.46 11.48 11.15
N PHE A 20 4.86 11.16 10.00
CA PHE A 20 5.39 11.55 8.70
C PHE A 20 5.52 13.08 8.69
N ASP A 21 6.70 13.58 9.08
CA ASP A 21 6.99 14.99 9.14
C ASP A 21 6.85 15.47 7.70
N ASP A 22 5.99 16.46 7.54
CA ASP A 22 5.82 17.26 6.35
C ASP A 22 7.15 17.40 5.62
N ILE A 23 7.27 16.73 4.47
CA ILE A 23 8.24 17.16 3.47
C ILE A 23 7.78 18.57 3.10
N GLY A 24 8.51 19.55 3.62
CA GLY A 24 8.20 20.97 3.56
C GLY A 24 7.74 21.39 2.16
N CYS A 25 6.47 21.78 2.09
CA CYS A 25 6.00 22.65 1.02
C CYS A 25 6.39 24.09 1.39
N ASP A 26 7.66 24.44 1.20
CA ASP A 26 8.07 25.85 1.18
C ASP A 26 7.52 26.49 -0.11
N GLY A 27 6.38 27.19 0.04
CA GLY A 27 5.95 28.20 -0.91
C GLY A 27 4.61 27.96 -1.61
N CYS A 28 3.50 28.09 -0.87
CA CYS A 28 2.23 28.48 -1.48
C CYS A 28 1.86 29.89 -0.99
N SER A 29 2.26 30.89 -1.80
CA SER A 29 1.79 32.27 -1.67
C SER A 29 0.29 32.35 -1.93
N SER A 30 -0.35 33.20 -1.14
CA SER A 30 -1.75 33.57 -1.16
C SER A 30 -2.14 34.26 -2.49
N GLY A 31 -3.25 33.82 -3.09
CA GLY A 31 -3.87 34.50 -4.23
C GLY A 31 -5.30 33.96 -4.42
N GLY A 32 -6.30 34.80 -4.17
CA GLY A 32 -7.69 34.38 -3.99
C GLY A 32 -8.57 34.36 -5.25
N SER A 33 -9.83 34.01 -4.95
CA SER A 33 -11.09 34.36 -5.63
C SER A 33 -11.41 33.70 -6.98
N GLY A 34 -12.46 32.86 -6.97
CA GLY A 34 -13.15 32.40 -8.17
C GLY A 34 -14.32 31.47 -7.87
N SER A 35 -15.53 32.02 -7.84
CA SER A 35 -16.82 31.33 -7.70
C SER A 35 -17.06 30.28 -8.80
N GLY A 36 -17.77 29.18 -8.47
CA GLY A 36 -18.40 28.35 -9.50
C GLY A 36 -18.91 26.98 -9.05
N SER A 37 -20.24 26.89 -8.90
CA SER A 37 -21.11 25.74 -9.15
C SER A 37 -21.00 24.48 -8.27
N GLY A 38 -22.07 24.28 -7.48
CA GLY A 38 -22.31 23.08 -6.71
C GLY A 38 -22.58 21.85 -7.57
N GLY A 39 -21.89 20.76 -7.21
CA GLY A 39 -22.36 19.40 -7.29
C GLY A 39 -22.22 18.83 -5.90
N GLY A 40 -23.30 18.32 -5.30
CA GLY A 40 -23.25 17.69 -3.98
C GLY A 40 -22.42 16.41 -4.04
N SER A 41 -21.11 16.51 -3.84
CA SER A 41 -20.26 15.38 -3.52
C SER A 41 -20.59 14.93 -2.10
N GLY A 42 -21.51 13.98 -1.97
CA GLY A 42 -21.71 13.29 -0.70
C GLY A 42 -20.36 12.76 -0.21
N ALA A 43 -20.02 13.05 1.04
CA ALA A 43 -18.77 12.59 1.61
C ALA A 43 -18.73 11.06 1.60
N ILE A 44 -17.64 10.46 1.12
CA ILE A 44 -17.45 9.01 1.17
C ILE A 44 -17.17 8.64 2.62
N THR A 45 -18.08 7.90 3.25
CA THR A 45 -18.00 7.49 4.65
C THR A 45 -17.59 6.03 4.83
N SER A 46 -17.60 5.25 3.75
CA SER A 46 -17.16 3.86 3.72
C SER A 46 -16.63 3.46 2.35
N PHE A 47 -15.73 2.50 2.34
CA PHE A 47 -15.20 1.87 1.14
C PHE A 47 -15.49 0.39 1.11
N ASN A 48 -15.70 -0.15 -0.09
CA ASN A 48 -15.68 -1.58 -0.32
C ASN A 48 -14.25 -1.99 -0.71
N ILE A 49 -13.58 -2.74 0.17
CA ILE A 49 -12.25 -3.28 -0.09
C ILE A 49 -12.41 -4.69 -0.65
N LEU A 50 -12.05 -4.88 -1.91
CA LEU A 50 -12.01 -6.21 -2.51
C LEU A 50 -10.73 -6.91 -2.04
N ALA A 51 -10.90 -8.05 -1.37
CA ALA A 51 -9.80 -8.88 -0.92
C ALA A 51 -9.43 -9.89 -2.02
N SER A 52 -8.17 -9.94 -2.44
CA SER A 52 -7.71 -10.92 -3.42
C SER A 52 -7.17 -12.19 -2.76
N GLY A 53 -7.46 -13.33 -3.38
CA GLY A 53 -6.93 -14.64 -3.01
C GLY A 53 -7.22 -15.13 -1.58
N PRO A 54 -6.67 -16.29 -1.21
CA PRO A 54 -6.78 -16.82 0.15
C PRO A 54 -5.92 -16.02 1.15
N LYS A 55 -6.35 -16.00 2.41
CA LYS A 55 -5.53 -15.56 3.55
C LYS A 55 -4.25 -16.41 3.62
N ILE A 56 -3.12 -15.75 3.88
CA ILE A 56 -1.82 -16.41 4.03
C ILE A 56 -1.29 -16.27 5.46
N ASP A 57 -0.48 -17.25 5.87
CA ASP A 57 0.37 -17.12 7.05
C ASP A 57 1.72 -16.57 6.59
N PRO A 58 2.07 -15.31 6.92
CA PRO A 58 3.27 -14.68 6.37
C PRO A 58 4.55 -15.42 6.76
N LYS A 59 4.60 -16.02 7.96
CA LYS A 59 5.78 -16.76 8.42
C LYS A 59 6.00 -18.01 7.57
N LYS A 60 4.92 -18.71 7.21
CA LYS A 60 5.01 -19.85 6.28
C LYS A 60 5.32 -19.39 4.86
N GLU A 61 4.65 -18.33 4.40
CA GLU A 61 4.77 -17.82 3.03
C GLU A 61 6.18 -17.29 2.75
N ASN A 62 6.84 -16.67 3.74
CA ASN A 62 8.18 -16.11 3.60
C ASN A 62 9.32 -17.07 4.01
N ASN A 63 9.02 -18.24 4.60
CA ASN A 63 10.05 -19.23 5.01
C ASN A 63 10.85 -19.78 3.82
N CYS A 64 10.35 -19.59 2.61
CA CYS A 64 10.94 -20.07 1.36
C CYS A 64 12.04 -19.12 0.85
N PHE A 65 12.20 -17.93 1.44
CA PHE A 65 13.26 -16.97 1.09
C PHE A 65 14.53 -17.21 1.91
N ASN A 66 15.68 -17.20 1.23
CA ASN A 66 16.97 -17.11 1.86
C ASN A 66 17.33 -15.63 2.10
N THR A 67 17.11 -15.16 3.33
CA THR A 67 17.37 -13.77 3.73
C THR A 67 18.85 -13.39 3.76
N SER A 68 19.76 -14.34 3.53
CA SER A 68 21.21 -14.09 3.37
C SER A 68 21.63 -13.85 1.92
N GLN A 69 20.68 -13.85 0.97
CA GLN A 69 20.93 -13.66 -0.46
C GLN A 69 20.07 -12.52 -1.02
N PRO A 70 20.50 -11.84 -2.11
CA PRO A 70 19.69 -10.82 -2.76
C PRO A 70 18.40 -11.40 -3.37
N ALA A 71 17.46 -10.52 -3.67
CA ALA A 71 16.19 -10.85 -4.33
C ALA A 71 15.75 -9.70 -5.25
N GLU A 72 14.65 -9.90 -5.96
CA GLU A 72 13.95 -8.86 -6.71
C GLU A 72 12.66 -8.52 -5.97
N LEU A 73 12.44 -7.22 -5.68
CA LEU A 73 11.22 -6.69 -5.11
C LEU A 73 10.43 -5.97 -6.19
N THR A 74 9.11 -6.17 -6.24
CA THR A 74 8.19 -5.39 -7.05
C THR A 74 7.04 -4.86 -6.22
N ILE A 75 6.70 -3.59 -6.37
CA ILE A 75 5.46 -3.00 -5.87
C ILE A 75 4.49 -2.90 -7.04
N TYR A 76 3.29 -3.46 -6.88
CA TYR A 76 2.23 -3.46 -7.88
C TYR A 76 1.09 -2.56 -7.43
N VAL A 77 0.51 -1.81 -8.37
CA VAL A 77 -0.56 -0.86 -8.12
C VAL A 77 -1.67 -1.03 -9.15
N GLN A 78 -2.83 -1.44 -8.66
CA GLN A 78 -4.11 -1.36 -9.36
C GLN A 78 -4.80 -0.05 -8.94
N GLN A 79 -4.73 0.97 -9.78
CA GLN A 79 -5.53 2.18 -9.58
C GLN A 79 -7.04 1.87 -9.63
N ALA A 80 -7.84 2.55 -8.79
CA ALA A 80 -9.30 2.52 -8.80
C ALA A 80 -9.86 2.70 -10.22
N LYS A 81 -9.32 3.69 -10.93
CA LYS A 81 -9.49 3.92 -12.37
C LYS A 81 -8.12 4.15 -13.00
N GLU A 82 -7.84 3.36 -14.03
CA GLU A 82 -6.57 3.39 -14.76
C GLU A 82 -6.23 4.82 -15.22
N GLY A 83 -5.00 5.28 -14.94
CA GLY A 83 -4.57 6.60 -15.39
C GLY A 83 -5.10 7.78 -14.58
N SER A 84 -5.58 7.56 -13.36
CA SER A 84 -6.17 8.62 -12.54
C SER A 84 -5.81 8.52 -11.06
N ARG A 85 -5.99 9.64 -10.36
CA ARG A 85 -5.89 9.75 -8.89
C ARG A 85 -7.23 9.52 -8.19
N ASP A 86 -8.26 9.08 -8.92
CA ASP A 86 -9.60 8.89 -8.39
C ASP A 86 -9.58 7.87 -7.24
N LEU A 87 -10.33 8.17 -6.16
CA LEU A 87 -10.42 7.31 -4.97
C LEU A 87 -11.28 6.06 -5.20
N VAL A 88 -12.26 6.16 -6.09
CA VAL A 88 -13.19 5.08 -6.42
C VAL A 88 -13.39 5.06 -7.93
N GLY A 89 -13.42 3.86 -8.51
CA GLY A 89 -13.58 3.67 -9.94
C GLY A 89 -14.04 2.25 -10.28
N PRO A 90 -13.84 1.80 -11.54
CA PRO A 90 -14.24 0.45 -11.97
C PRO A 90 -13.59 -0.69 -11.16
N ASN A 91 -12.46 -0.43 -10.49
CA ASN A 91 -11.77 -1.37 -9.63
C ASN A 91 -11.98 -1.03 -8.14
N GLU A 92 -13.15 -0.50 -7.78
CA GLU A 92 -13.45 0.01 -6.43
C GLU A 92 -12.41 1.03 -5.99
N VAL A 93 -11.77 0.86 -4.83
CA VAL A 93 -10.69 1.74 -4.35
C VAL A 93 -9.32 1.46 -4.98
N GLY A 94 -9.23 0.42 -5.79
CA GLY A 94 -7.96 -0.12 -6.27
C GLY A 94 -7.24 -0.96 -5.21
N HIS A 95 -5.99 -1.31 -5.50
CA HIS A 95 -5.24 -2.25 -4.69
C HIS A 95 -3.73 -2.07 -4.86
N VAL A 96 -2.97 -2.20 -3.77
CA VAL A 96 -1.51 -2.21 -3.77
C VAL A 96 -1.01 -3.47 -3.09
N PHE A 97 -0.06 -4.15 -3.74
CA PHE A 97 0.54 -5.38 -3.25
C PHE A 97 2.00 -5.49 -3.62
N VAL A 98 2.69 -6.43 -2.96
CA VAL A 98 4.14 -6.63 -3.11
C VAL A 98 4.41 -7.99 -3.72
N GLY A 99 5.47 -8.07 -4.52
CA GLY A 99 6.01 -9.32 -5.04
C GLY A 99 7.49 -9.45 -4.71
N ILE A 100 7.89 -10.63 -4.25
CA ILE A 100 9.28 -10.97 -3.98
C ILE A 100 9.65 -12.19 -4.81
N LYS A 101 10.77 -12.08 -5.53
CA LYS A 101 11.31 -13.14 -6.37
C LYS A 101 12.75 -13.45 -5.99
N GLN A 102 13.05 -14.72 -5.71
CA GLN A 102 14.39 -15.19 -5.37
C GLN A 102 14.59 -16.64 -5.78
N GLY A 103 15.60 -16.94 -6.59
CA GLY A 103 16.03 -18.32 -6.85
C GLY A 103 14.93 -19.27 -7.36
N GLY A 104 13.95 -18.78 -8.13
CA GLY A 104 12.81 -19.56 -8.61
C GLY A 104 11.58 -19.57 -7.68
N ILE A 105 11.70 -18.99 -6.49
CA ILE A 105 10.57 -18.67 -5.60
C ILE A 105 9.96 -17.33 -6.03
N GLU A 106 8.64 -17.29 -6.18
CA GLU A 106 7.86 -16.07 -6.44
C GLU A 106 6.66 -16.03 -5.50
N ARG A 107 6.54 -14.96 -4.70
CA ARG A 107 5.43 -14.73 -3.75
C ARG A 107 4.83 -13.36 -3.98
N TYR A 108 3.51 -13.25 -3.90
CA TYR A 108 2.77 -12.01 -4.11
C TYR A 108 1.72 -11.87 -3.03
N TYR A 109 1.71 -10.77 -2.29
CA TYR A 109 0.72 -10.56 -1.24
C TYR A 109 0.44 -9.10 -0.96
N GLY A 110 -0.79 -8.83 -0.53
CA GLY A 110 -1.31 -7.52 -0.19
C GLY A 110 -1.82 -7.49 1.25
N PHE A 111 -2.00 -6.28 1.76
CA PHE A 111 -2.47 -6.01 3.11
C PHE A 111 -3.94 -5.58 3.10
N TYR A 112 -4.78 -6.25 3.87
CA TYR A 112 -6.22 -6.12 3.83
C TYR A 112 -6.82 -6.02 5.23
N PRO A 113 -8.03 -5.47 5.37
CA PRO A 113 -8.83 -5.71 6.56
C PRO A 113 -9.20 -7.19 6.63
N GLU A 114 -9.13 -7.78 7.82
CA GLU A 114 -9.60 -9.12 8.08
C GLU A 114 -11.09 -9.21 7.76
N SER A 115 -11.45 -10.18 6.92
CA SER A 115 -12.84 -10.41 6.56
C SER A 115 -13.13 -11.89 6.37
N GLY A 116 -14.35 -12.31 6.74
CA GLY A 116 -14.82 -13.67 6.49
C GLY A 116 -15.19 -13.94 5.03
N SER A 117 -14.91 -13.03 4.10
CA SER A 117 -15.31 -13.11 2.69
C SER A 117 -14.22 -12.56 1.75
N ASN A 118 -14.55 -12.37 0.47
CA ASN A 118 -13.65 -11.78 -0.53
C ASN A 118 -13.81 -10.25 -0.62
N SER A 119 -14.57 -9.64 0.28
CA SER A 119 -14.74 -8.20 0.37
C SER A 119 -15.00 -7.76 1.81
N ALA A 120 -14.58 -6.54 2.14
CA ALA A 120 -14.83 -5.93 3.42
C ALA A 120 -15.35 -4.51 3.23
N MET A 121 -16.50 -4.18 3.83
CA MET A 121 -16.94 -2.80 3.91
C MET A 121 -16.28 -2.14 5.12
N VAL A 122 -15.39 -1.19 4.87
CA VAL A 122 -14.65 -0.45 5.89
C VAL A 122 -15.16 0.98 5.99
N ALA A 123 -15.51 1.40 7.19
CA ALA A 123 -15.88 2.78 7.48
C ALA A 123 -14.62 3.63 7.61
N VAL A 124 -14.67 4.85 7.08
CA VAL A 124 -13.54 5.77 7.12
C VAL A 124 -13.22 6.13 8.58
N GLY A 125 -11.93 6.10 8.91
CA GLY A 125 -11.43 6.38 10.27
C GLY A 125 -11.70 5.29 11.31
N LYS A 126 -12.19 4.12 10.91
CA LYS A 126 -12.34 2.96 11.81
C LYS A 126 -11.17 1.99 11.68
N ASN A 127 -10.82 1.39 12.80
CA ASN A 127 -9.81 0.34 12.89
C ASN A 127 -10.47 -1.03 12.67
N TYR A 128 -9.81 -1.84 11.85
CA TYR A 128 -10.14 -3.24 11.62
C TYR A 128 -8.89 -4.08 11.91
N ASN A 129 -9.05 -5.33 12.31
CA ASN A 129 -7.91 -6.26 12.25
C ASN A 129 -7.41 -6.35 10.81
N SER A 130 -6.13 -6.63 10.64
CA SER A 130 -5.54 -6.82 9.32
C SER A 130 -5.22 -8.28 9.01
N GLU A 131 -5.02 -8.57 7.73
CA GLU A 131 -4.47 -9.83 7.27
C GLU A 131 -3.67 -9.63 5.98
N LEU A 132 -2.76 -10.57 5.70
CA LEU A 132 -2.15 -10.70 4.38
C LEU A 132 -2.90 -11.76 3.57
N ARG A 133 -3.03 -11.51 2.27
CA ARG A 133 -3.63 -12.47 1.33
C ARG A 133 -2.79 -12.59 0.07
N ASP A 134 -2.89 -13.75 -0.59
CA ASP A 134 -2.18 -14.07 -1.83
C ASP A 134 -2.72 -13.22 -3.00
N ASN A 135 -1.82 -12.53 -3.70
CA ASN A 135 -2.12 -11.65 -4.84
C ASN A 135 -1.55 -12.19 -6.16
N SER A 136 -1.22 -13.48 -6.20
CA SER A 136 -0.79 -14.16 -7.42
C SER A 136 -1.83 -14.01 -8.53
N GLY A 137 -1.41 -13.59 -9.73
CA GLY A 137 -2.33 -13.41 -10.86
C GLY A 137 -3.14 -12.10 -10.83
N GLU A 138 -3.00 -11.27 -9.80
CA GLU A 138 -3.82 -10.06 -9.65
C GLU A 138 -3.49 -9.00 -10.71
N MET A 139 -4.52 -8.30 -11.19
CA MET A 139 -4.36 -7.25 -12.20
C MET A 139 -3.75 -5.99 -11.57
N HIS A 140 -2.83 -5.34 -12.28
CA HIS A 140 -2.27 -4.04 -11.92
C HIS A 140 -2.15 -3.13 -13.14
N HIS A 141 -2.14 -1.82 -12.92
CA HIS A 141 -1.93 -0.80 -13.95
C HIS A 141 -0.48 -0.31 -13.97
N VAL A 142 0.18 -0.35 -12.81
CA VAL A 142 1.55 0.12 -12.64
C VAL A 142 2.33 -0.88 -11.79
N SER A 143 3.60 -1.08 -12.10
CA SER A 143 4.54 -1.73 -11.20
C SER A 143 5.91 -1.05 -11.22
N ILE A 144 6.63 -1.20 -10.11
CA ILE A 144 8.00 -0.73 -9.96
C ILE A 144 8.85 -1.81 -9.30
N THR A 145 9.93 -2.20 -9.98
CA THR A 145 10.77 -3.33 -9.62
C THR A 145 12.20 -2.88 -9.31
N LYS A 146 12.84 -3.50 -8.31
CA LYS A 146 14.23 -3.25 -7.93
C LYS A 146 14.90 -4.52 -7.44
N ASN A 147 16.16 -4.72 -7.81
CA ASN A 147 17.01 -5.71 -7.15
C ASN A 147 17.41 -5.21 -5.76
N ILE A 148 17.16 -6.02 -4.74
CA ILE A 148 17.40 -5.73 -3.34
C ILE A 148 18.53 -6.60 -2.78
N THR A 149 19.26 -6.04 -1.83
CA THR A 149 20.33 -6.75 -1.11
C THR A 149 19.75 -7.75 -0.10
N ALA A 150 20.59 -8.65 0.40
CA ALA A 150 20.22 -9.59 1.47
C ALA A 150 19.68 -8.87 2.71
N ASN A 151 20.32 -7.79 3.16
CA ASN A 151 19.87 -7.01 4.31
C ASN A 151 18.47 -6.42 4.10
N GLN A 152 18.20 -5.88 2.90
CA GLN A 152 16.89 -5.34 2.56
C GLN A 152 15.83 -6.44 2.52
N LEU A 153 16.14 -7.60 1.93
CA LEU A 153 15.25 -8.75 1.94
C LEU A 153 14.94 -9.20 3.37
N ASN A 154 15.95 -9.29 4.24
CA ASN A 154 15.78 -9.67 5.62
C ASN A 154 14.86 -8.69 6.37
N SER A 155 15.01 -7.38 6.15
CA SER A 155 14.13 -6.36 6.71
C SER A 155 12.69 -6.49 6.20
N ILE A 156 12.51 -6.71 4.89
CA ILE A 156 11.18 -6.90 4.28
C ILE A 156 10.50 -8.15 4.82
N VAL A 157 11.19 -9.29 4.88
CA VAL A 157 10.64 -10.55 5.40
C VAL A 157 10.29 -10.41 6.89
N SER A 158 11.16 -9.77 7.68
CA SER A 158 10.91 -9.55 9.11
C SER A 158 9.68 -8.66 9.34
N TYR A 159 9.53 -7.62 8.51
CA TYR A 159 8.37 -6.73 8.52
C TYR A 159 7.08 -7.46 8.08
N ALA A 160 7.12 -8.19 6.96
CA ALA A 160 5.96 -8.93 6.45
C ALA A 160 5.54 -10.10 7.37
N ASN A 161 6.47 -10.69 8.12
CA ASN A 161 6.18 -11.73 9.12
C ASN A 161 5.46 -11.21 10.36
N ASN A 162 5.51 -9.91 10.60
CA ASN A 162 4.84 -9.24 11.73
C ASN A 162 4.21 -7.94 11.21
N PRO A 163 3.21 -8.03 10.29
CA PRO A 163 2.62 -6.84 9.71
C PRO A 163 1.82 -6.07 10.78
N PRO A 164 1.57 -4.76 10.59
CA PRO A 164 0.74 -3.98 11.49
C PRO A 164 -0.61 -4.67 11.71
N GLN A 165 -1.06 -4.78 12.96
CA GLN A 165 -2.27 -5.55 13.28
C GLN A 165 -3.57 -4.81 12.93
N THR A 166 -3.48 -3.52 12.62
CA THR A 166 -4.61 -2.66 12.32
C THR A 166 -4.63 -2.23 10.86
N TYR A 167 -5.79 -2.38 10.22
CA TYR A 167 -6.14 -1.78 8.94
C TYR A 167 -7.04 -0.57 9.18
N ASN A 168 -6.65 0.60 8.68
CA ASN A 168 -7.45 1.81 8.71
C ASN A 168 -7.12 2.67 7.50
N VAL A 169 -8.12 2.96 6.66
CA VAL A 169 -7.95 3.67 5.39
C VAL A 169 -7.37 5.09 5.51
N ASN A 170 -7.45 5.72 6.69
CA ASN A 170 -6.82 7.04 6.92
C ASN A 170 -5.39 6.95 7.48
N ILE A 171 -5.05 5.84 8.14
CA ILE A 171 -3.81 5.71 8.92
C ILE A 171 -2.82 4.75 8.26
N TYR A 172 -3.31 3.55 7.94
CA TYR A 172 -2.50 2.46 7.41
C TYR A 172 -3.35 1.48 6.59
N ASP A 173 -3.19 1.54 5.27
CA ASP A 173 -3.89 0.69 4.31
C ASP A 173 -2.94 -0.15 3.44
N CYS A 174 -3.47 -0.73 2.35
CA CYS A 174 -2.66 -1.48 1.39
C CYS A 174 -1.59 -0.62 0.69
N THR A 175 -1.88 0.67 0.47
CA THR A 175 -0.98 1.64 -0.14
C THR A 175 0.18 1.94 0.80
N ASP A 176 -0.11 2.19 2.07
CA ASP A 176 0.92 2.42 3.09
C ASP A 176 1.81 1.19 3.26
N PHE A 177 1.24 -0.02 3.25
CA PHE A 177 2.00 -1.27 3.24
C PHE A 177 2.97 -1.37 2.05
N GLY A 178 2.49 -1.09 0.84
CA GLY A 178 3.35 -1.08 -0.35
C GLY A 178 4.46 -0.04 -0.28
N ILE A 179 4.18 1.15 0.24
CA ILE A 179 5.16 2.22 0.44
C ILE A 179 6.22 1.80 1.49
N ALA A 180 5.79 1.23 2.62
CA ALA A 180 6.69 0.77 3.68
C ALA A 180 7.65 -0.33 3.17
N VAL A 181 7.12 -1.34 2.49
CA VAL A 181 7.94 -2.41 1.89
C VAL A 181 8.86 -1.84 0.81
N GLY A 182 8.36 -0.92 -0.04
CA GLY A 182 9.17 -0.21 -1.02
C GLY A 182 10.36 0.49 -0.37
N LYS A 183 10.14 1.24 0.72
CA LYS A 183 11.18 1.94 1.47
C LYS A 183 12.23 0.98 2.04
N LEU A 184 11.82 -0.16 2.59
CA LEU A 184 12.75 -1.21 3.06
C LEU A 184 13.59 -1.79 1.90
N GLY A 185 13.02 -1.90 0.71
CA GLY A 185 13.73 -2.24 -0.54
C GLY A 185 14.55 -1.08 -1.15
N GLY A 186 14.56 0.09 -0.52
CA GLY A 186 15.24 1.28 -1.02
C GLY A 186 14.56 1.92 -2.24
N ILE A 187 13.25 1.79 -2.37
CA ILE A 187 12.39 2.52 -3.30
C ILE A 187 11.63 3.57 -2.47
N ASN A 188 12.04 4.84 -2.57
CA ASN A 188 11.41 5.94 -1.83
C ASN A 188 10.12 6.39 -2.52
N LEU A 189 9.04 5.62 -2.38
CA LEU A 189 7.74 5.93 -2.93
C LEU A 189 7.07 7.10 -2.17
N PRO A 190 6.43 8.06 -2.86
CA PRO A 190 5.69 9.12 -2.19
C PRO A 190 4.47 8.59 -1.43
N SER A 191 4.12 9.25 -0.32
CA SER A 191 2.89 9.02 0.46
C SER A 191 1.88 10.14 0.19
N THR A 192 1.61 10.41 -1.09
CA THR A 192 0.70 11.49 -1.48
C THR A 192 -0.72 11.19 -0.99
N LYS A 193 -1.21 12.02 -0.08
CA LYS A 193 -2.54 11.86 0.51
C LYS A 193 -3.62 12.30 -0.47
N ALA A 194 -4.73 11.58 -0.47
CA ALA A 194 -5.98 12.02 -1.05
C ALA A 194 -6.87 12.48 0.10
N THR A 195 -7.39 13.70 -0.02
CA THR A 195 -8.15 14.35 1.05
C THR A 195 -9.51 14.79 0.52
N ASN A 196 -10.55 14.44 1.25
CA ASN A 196 -11.88 15.02 1.12
C ASN A 196 -12.43 15.35 2.51
N MET A 197 -13.72 15.70 2.63
CA MET A 197 -14.31 16.11 3.91
C MET A 197 -14.20 15.05 5.03
N VAL A 198 -14.13 13.77 4.70
CA VAL A 198 -14.18 12.66 5.68
C VAL A 198 -12.96 11.73 5.58
N PHE A 199 -12.36 11.61 4.40
CA PHE A 199 -11.20 10.77 4.13
C PHE A 199 -9.92 11.58 4.04
N ASN A 200 -8.87 11.10 4.70
CA ASN A 200 -7.52 11.63 4.58
C ASN A 200 -6.53 10.48 4.72
N GLY A 201 -6.07 9.93 3.59
CA GLY A 201 -5.23 8.74 3.55
C GLY A 201 -4.43 8.65 2.25
N THR A 202 -3.52 7.68 2.15
CA THR A 202 -2.90 7.35 0.85
C THR A 202 -3.92 6.63 -0.03
N SER A 203 -3.65 6.57 -1.35
CA SER A 203 -4.52 5.84 -2.26
C SER A 203 -3.76 5.15 -3.37
N PRO A 204 -4.26 4.00 -3.88
CA PRO A 204 -3.68 3.35 -5.06
C PRO A 204 -3.67 4.26 -6.30
N GLY A 205 -4.69 5.11 -6.44
CA GLY A 205 -4.76 6.11 -7.51
C GLY A 205 -3.58 7.08 -7.48
N ASN A 206 -3.30 7.69 -6.31
CA ASN A 206 -2.18 8.59 -6.12
C ASN A 206 -0.84 7.89 -6.33
N LEU A 207 -0.62 6.75 -5.67
CA LEU A 207 0.64 6.02 -5.79
C LEU A 207 0.92 5.59 -7.24
N GLY A 208 -0.11 5.18 -7.98
CA GLY A 208 0.01 4.80 -9.39
C GLY A 208 0.51 5.96 -10.24
N GLU A 209 -0.07 7.16 -10.09
CA GLU A 209 0.36 8.35 -10.83
C GLU A 209 1.73 8.88 -10.36
N ASP A 210 2.05 8.75 -9.07
CA ASP A 210 3.36 9.10 -8.51
C ASP A 210 4.46 8.19 -9.08
N ILE A 211 4.21 6.88 -9.21
CA ILE A 211 5.16 5.96 -9.86
C ILE A 211 5.32 6.30 -11.34
N LYS A 212 4.23 6.58 -12.06
CA LYS A 212 4.29 6.94 -13.49
C LYS A 212 5.14 8.19 -13.73
N SER A 213 4.88 9.25 -12.98
CA SER A 213 5.50 10.57 -13.16
C SER A 213 6.87 10.70 -12.48
N GLY A 214 7.13 9.96 -11.39
CA GLY A 214 8.34 10.07 -10.59
C GLY A 214 9.57 9.40 -11.21
N ASN A 215 10.74 9.82 -10.76
CA ASN A 215 12.02 9.20 -11.09
C ASN A 215 12.55 8.40 -9.90
N PHE A 216 12.79 7.11 -10.11
CA PHE A 216 13.24 6.19 -9.07
C PHE A 216 14.50 5.47 -9.57
N PRO A 217 15.70 5.87 -9.11
CA PRO A 217 16.94 5.33 -9.63
C PRO A 217 17.09 3.84 -9.31
N ASN A 218 17.70 3.10 -10.24
CA ASN A 218 17.90 1.66 -10.14
C ASN A 218 16.58 0.87 -10.01
N THR A 219 15.53 1.34 -10.67
CA THR A 219 14.25 0.64 -10.75
C THR A 219 13.80 0.48 -12.19
N THR A 220 12.97 -0.53 -12.43
CA THR A 220 12.26 -0.74 -13.70
C THR A 220 10.79 -0.47 -13.47
N LYS A 221 10.20 0.43 -14.25
CA LYS A 221 8.76 0.74 -14.18
C LYS A 221 8.00 0.08 -15.33
N ASN A 222 6.84 -0.49 -15.03
CA ASN A 222 5.85 -0.84 -16.02
C ASN A 222 4.60 -0.01 -15.78
N THR A 223 4.12 0.69 -16.81
CA THR A 223 2.95 1.57 -16.74
C THR A 223 1.78 1.06 -17.59
N LYS A 224 1.86 -0.21 -18.00
CA LYS A 224 0.82 -0.88 -18.78
C LYS A 224 0.08 -1.87 -17.89
N LYS A 225 -1.23 -1.93 -18.12
CA LYS A 225 -2.10 -2.95 -17.52
C LYS A 225 -1.57 -4.36 -17.80
N SER A 226 -1.40 -5.15 -16.74
CA SER A 226 -0.95 -6.54 -16.78
C SER A 226 -1.45 -7.28 -15.55
N ASN A 227 -1.21 -8.59 -15.50
CA ASN A 227 -1.41 -9.40 -14.31
C ASN A 227 -0.06 -9.69 -13.66
N ALA A 228 -0.04 -9.80 -12.33
CA ALA A 228 1.10 -10.35 -11.61
C ALA A 228 1.27 -11.82 -12.02
N PRO A 229 2.50 -12.36 -11.98
CA PRO A 229 2.71 -13.78 -12.22
C PRO A 229 1.98 -14.65 -11.19
N SER A 230 1.83 -15.93 -11.50
CA SER A 230 1.42 -16.93 -10.50
C SER A 230 2.56 -17.19 -9.52
N LYS A 231 2.24 -17.48 -8.25
CA LYS A 231 3.22 -17.99 -7.28
C LYS A 231 3.98 -19.21 -7.81
N LYS A 232 5.26 -19.31 -7.46
CA LYS A 232 6.15 -20.41 -7.89
C LYS A 232 7.06 -20.91 -6.78
N GLY A 233 7.40 -22.19 -6.85
CA GLY A 233 8.28 -22.86 -5.90
C GLY A 233 7.55 -23.26 -4.61
N SER A 234 8.03 -24.33 -3.98
CA SER A 234 7.51 -24.86 -2.71
C SER A 234 8.32 -24.34 -1.52
N CYS A 235 7.67 -24.20 -0.37
CA CYS A 235 8.33 -23.89 0.90
C CYS A 235 8.65 -25.18 1.65
N PRO A 236 9.77 -25.24 2.39
CA PRO A 236 10.06 -26.34 3.30
C PRO A 236 9.03 -26.44 4.44
#